data_AF-A0A7G9LXR1-F1
#
_entry.id   AF-A0A7G9LXR1-F1
#
_cell.length_a   1.000
_cell.length_b   1.000
_cell.length_c   1.000
_cell.angle_alpha   90.00
_cell.angle_beta   90.00
_cell.angle_gamma   90.00
#
_symmetry.space_group_name_H-M   'P 1'
#
loop_
_entity.id
_entity.type
_entity.pdbx_description
1 polymer ?
#
loop_
_entity_poly.entity_id
_entity_poly.type
_entity_poly.pdbx_seq_one_letter_code
_entity_poly.pdbx_strand_id
1 'polypeptide(L)'
;MVSETKKKKIKLLAIIASIIILCFSTFFLVSNTLSIQKSDNTTIIEREKLPSEKIKPKNDDIPKKIGTVFPILDHSYFEQFVKKDSSERKYLDDDIIKEILKDIVRRLKSYEGNLLFDYNKINDQHYILYMRYVNGANSEEKNYEIFLE
;
A
#
# COMPACT_ATOMS: atom_id res chain seq x y z
N MET A 1 48.71 42.39 -16.95
CA MET A 1 48.74 41.44 -18.09
C MET A 1 48.63 40.02 -17.56
N VAL A 2 47.49 39.34 -17.79
CA VAL A 2 47.33 37.92 -17.41
C VAL A 2 47.93 37.06 -18.52
N SER A 3 48.89 36.20 -18.19
CA SER A 3 49.57 35.34 -19.16
C SER A 3 48.58 34.42 -19.90
N GLU A 4 48.83 34.19 -21.19
CA GLU A 4 48.11 33.25 -22.06
C GLU A 4 47.81 31.89 -21.37
N THR A 5 48.78 31.39 -20.61
CA THR A 5 48.70 30.13 -19.85
C THR A 5 47.65 30.16 -18.74
N LYS A 6 47.45 31.29 -18.06
CA LYS A 6 46.42 31.44 -17.01
C LYS A 6 45.01 31.46 -17.61
N LYS A 7 44.84 32.08 -18.80
CA LYS A 7 43.55 32.12 -19.49
C LYS A 7 43.08 30.72 -19.93
N LYS A 8 43.99 29.87 -20.40
CA LYS A 8 43.68 28.48 -20.80
C LYS A 8 43.26 27.61 -19.61
N LYS A 9 43.92 27.76 -18.44
CA LYS A 9 43.55 27.04 -17.21
C LYS A 9 42.18 27.42 -16.68
N ILE A 10 41.83 28.71 -16.73
CA ILE A 10 40.51 29.21 -16.30
C ILE A 10 39.40 28.65 -17.21
N LYS A 11 39.61 28.61 -18.53
CA LYS A 11 38.65 28.00 -19.47
C LYS A 11 38.46 26.50 -19.21
N LEU A 12 39.53 25.77 -18.91
CA LEU A 12 39.46 24.34 -18.61
C LEU A 12 38.70 24.06 -17.30
N LEU A 13 38.94 24.85 -16.25
CA LEU A 13 38.21 24.75 -14.98
C LEU A 13 36.71 25.02 -15.13
N ALA A 14 36.32 25.98 -15.99
CA ALA A 14 34.92 26.27 -16.26
C ALA A 14 34.20 25.09 -16.94
N ILE A 15 34.88 24.38 -17.84
CA ILE A 15 34.31 23.19 -18.51
C ILE A 15 34.12 22.05 -17.51
N ILE A 16 35.12 21.76 -16.67
CA ILE A 16 35.02 20.70 -15.66
C ILE A 16 33.90 21.00 -14.65
N ALA A 17 33.77 22.26 -14.20
CA ALA A 17 32.68 22.67 -13.31
C ALA A 17 31.30 22.47 -13.95
N SER A 18 31.13 22.77 -15.24
CA SER A 18 29.86 22.56 -15.95
C SER A 18 29.46 21.09 -16.06
N ILE A 19 30.42 20.17 -16.25
CA ILE A 19 30.17 18.72 -16.31
C ILE A 19 29.72 18.19 -14.94
N ILE A 20 30.36 18.65 -13.86
CA ILE A 20 29.98 18.25 -12.48
C ILE A 20 28.55 18.69 -12.15
N ILE A 21 28.16 19.92 -12.52
CA ILE A 21 26.79 20.42 -12.29
C ILE A 21 25.75 19.57 -13.05
N LEU A 22 26.03 19.17 -14.29
CA LEU A 22 25.13 18.31 -15.07
C LEU A 22 24.93 16.94 -14.42
N CYS A 23 26.01 16.30 -13.93
CA CYS A 23 25.92 14.99 -13.27
C CYS A 23 25.17 15.04 -11.92
N PHE A 24 25.28 16.14 -11.16
CA PHE A 24 24.53 16.29 -9.91
C PHE A 24 23.03 16.54 -10.14
N SER A 25 22.66 17.22 -11.23
CA SER A 25 21.25 17.53 -11.54
C SER A 25 20.42 16.28 -11.91
N THR A 26 21.02 15.31 -12.60
CA THR A 26 20.32 14.07 -12.99
C THR A 26 20.16 13.10 -11.83
N PHE A 27 21.13 13.04 -10.91
CA PHE A 27 21.04 12.19 -9.71
C PHE A 27 19.90 12.63 -8.77
N PHE A 28 19.68 13.94 -8.63
CA PHE A 28 18.63 14.47 -7.74
C PHE A 28 17.21 14.27 -8.29
N LEU A 29 17.03 14.24 -9.61
CA LEU A 29 15.73 13.95 -10.22
C LEU A 29 15.35 12.48 -10.07
N VAL A 30 16.30 11.55 -10.26
CA VAL A 30 16.05 10.10 -10.16
C VAL A 30 15.74 9.70 -8.71
N SER A 31 16.44 10.26 -7.72
CA SER A 31 16.18 9.94 -6.32
C SER A 31 14.83 10.45 -5.82
N ASN A 32 14.37 11.62 -6.30
CA ASN A 32 13.05 12.15 -5.92
C ASN A 32 11.89 11.42 -6.61
N THR A 33 12.08 10.83 -7.80
CA THR A 33 11.02 10.05 -8.47
C THR A 33 10.78 8.68 -7.86
N LEU A 34 11.74 8.12 -7.12
CA LEU A 34 11.61 6.79 -6.50
C LEU A 34 10.89 6.82 -5.14
N SER A 35 10.68 8.00 -4.55
CA SER A 35 10.02 8.16 -3.24
C SER A 35 8.59 8.70 -3.32
N ILE A 36 8.03 8.88 -4.53
CA ILE A 36 6.67 9.38 -4.75
C ILE A 36 5.85 8.31 -5.48
N GLN A 37 5.67 7.16 -4.82
CA GLN A 37 4.40 6.44 -4.88
C GLN A 37 3.94 6.22 -3.43
N LYS A 38 3.79 7.33 -2.70
CA LYS A 38 2.86 7.35 -1.59
C LYS A 38 1.49 7.50 -2.24
N SER A 39 0.88 6.35 -2.53
CA SER A 39 -0.46 6.25 -3.07
C SER A 39 -1.42 6.77 -1.99
N ASP A 40 -2.10 7.89 -2.23
CA ASP A 40 -3.11 8.49 -1.34
C ASP A 40 -4.43 7.70 -1.36
N ASN A 41 -4.37 6.36 -1.41
CA ASN A 41 -5.52 5.49 -1.65
C ASN A 41 -6.26 5.11 -0.37
N THR A 42 -6.27 5.98 0.66
CA THR A 42 -7.09 5.76 1.85
C THR A 42 -8.57 5.88 1.48
N THR A 43 -9.17 4.77 1.06
CA THR A 43 -10.61 4.73 0.77
C THR A 43 -11.33 4.36 2.06
N ILE A 44 -12.08 5.31 2.59
CA ILE A 44 -12.96 5.09 3.74
C ILE A 44 -14.24 4.44 3.21
N ILE A 45 -14.46 3.15 3.50
CA ILE A 45 -15.75 2.50 3.21
C ILE A 45 -16.62 2.64 4.46
N GLU A 46 -17.41 3.70 4.52
CA GLU A 46 -18.47 3.84 5.51
C GLU A 46 -19.69 3.03 5.04
N ARG A 47 -20.04 1.95 5.74
CA ARG A 47 -21.24 1.16 5.42
C ARG A 47 -22.42 1.66 6.26
N GLU A 48 -23.48 2.10 5.59
CA GLU A 48 -24.78 2.35 6.22
C GLU A 48 -25.30 1.09 6.93
N LYS A 49 -25.85 1.30 8.13
CA LYS A 49 -26.40 0.25 8.99
C LYS A 49 -27.51 -0.51 8.26
N LEU A 50 -27.29 -1.79 7.97
CA LEU A 50 -28.39 -2.69 7.60
C LEU A 50 -29.34 -2.86 8.80
N PRO A 51 -30.67 -2.96 8.59
CA PRO A 51 -31.64 -3.06 9.68
C PRO A 51 -31.36 -4.33 10.50
N SER A 52 -30.97 -4.14 11.76
CA SER A 52 -30.66 -5.21 12.69
C SER A 52 -31.93 -5.98 13.05
N GLU A 53 -32.03 -7.22 12.59
CA GLU A 53 -33.06 -8.16 13.02
C GLU A 53 -32.86 -8.47 14.51
N LYS A 54 -33.93 -8.26 15.30
CA LYS A 54 -33.93 -8.38 16.77
C LYS A 54 -33.64 -9.82 17.22
N ILE A 55 -32.41 -10.09 17.62
CA ILE A 55 -32.05 -11.30 18.37
C ILE A 55 -32.01 -10.97 19.86
N LYS A 56 -32.81 -11.68 20.66
CA LYS A 56 -32.97 -11.51 22.11
C LYS A 56 -31.65 -11.76 22.86
N PRO A 57 -31.37 -11.04 23.97
CA PRO A 57 -30.16 -11.25 24.75
C PRO A 57 -30.33 -12.49 25.63
N LYS A 58 -29.36 -13.40 25.59
CA LYS A 58 -29.20 -14.46 26.60
C LYS A 58 -27.89 -14.16 27.33
N ASN A 59 -28.03 -13.92 28.64
CA ASN A 59 -26.95 -13.77 29.61
C ASN A 59 -25.93 -14.89 29.46
N ASP A 60 -24.64 -14.54 29.37
CA ASP A 60 -23.51 -15.37 29.79
C ASP A 60 -22.30 -14.43 30.03
N ASP A 61 -22.06 -14.10 31.29
CA ASP A 61 -20.87 -13.39 31.79
C ASP A 61 -19.65 -14.32 31.77
N ILE A 62 -19.18 -14.62 30.56
CA ILE A 62 -17.84 -15.16 30.32
C ILE A 62 -17.05 -14.03 29.69
N PRO A 63 -15.83 -13.68 30.15
CA PRO A 63 -14.98 -12.75 29.41
C PRO A 63 -14.70 -13.37 28.04
N LYS A 64 -15.50 -12.99 27.04
CA LYS A 64 -15.30 -13.35 25.64
C LYS A 64 -13.88 -12.93 25.32
N LYS A 65 -12.98 -13.89 25.10
CA LYS A 65 -11.78 -13.64 24.31
C LYS A 65 -12.27 -12.89 23.08
N ILE A 66 -11.93 -11.61 23.00
CA ILE A 66 -12.29 -10.77 21.86
C ILE A 66 -11.56 -11.40 20.68
N GLY A 67 -12.25 -12.26 19.95
CA GLY A 67 -11.70 -12.90 18.78
C GLY A 67 -11.37 -11.83 17.75
N THR A 68 -10.32 -12.07 16.96
CA THR A 68 -9.93 -11.17 15.86
C THR A 68 -11.15 -10.88 14.98
N VAL A 69 -11.37 -9.61 14.64
CA VAL A 69 -12.43 -9.19 13.71
C VAL A 69 -12.05 -9.60 12.28
N PHE A 70 -10.74 -9.60 11.99
CA PHE A 70 -10.20 -9.98 10.70
C PHE A 70 -10.17 -11.50 10.48
N PRO A 71 -10.47 -11.98 9.26
CA PRO A 71 -10.31 -13.39 8.90
C PRO A 71 -8.83 -13.79 8.86
N ILE A 72 -8.57 -15.06 9.12
CA ILE A 72 -7.27 -15.67 8.86
C ILE A 72 -7.27 -16.07 7.38
N LEU A 73 -6.36 -15.47 6.61
CA LEU A 73 -6.18 -15.72 5.18
C LEU A 73 -4.72 -16.15 5.00
N ASP A 74 -4.53 -17.23 4.28
CA ASP A 74 -3.21 -17.73 3.92
C ASP A 74 -2.79 -17.20 2.55
N HIS A 75 -1.59 -17.55 2.13
CA HIS A 75 -1.08 -17.15 0.82
C HIS A 75 -1.95 -17.66 -0.33
N SER A 76 -2.38 -18.93 -0.26
CA SER A 76 -3.16 -19.58 -1.31
C SER A 76 -4.53 -18.92 -1.56
N TYR A 77 -5.11 -18.29 -0.54
CA TYR A 77 -6.35 -17.52 -0.68
C TYR A 77 -6.26 -16.45 -1.77
N PHE A 78 -5.11 -15.80 -1.96
CA PHE A 78 -4.99 -14.70 -2.91
C PHE A 78 -4.83 -15.16 -4.36
N GLU A 79 -4.42 -16.41 -4.59
CA GLU A 79 -4.21 -16.96 -5.93
C GLU A 79 -5.48 -16.90 -6.81
N GLN A 80 -6.67 -16.99 -6.19
CA GLN A 80 -7.95 -16.94 -6.90
C GLN A 80 -8.25 -15.58 -7.56
N PHE A 81 -7.59 -14.51 -7.10
CA PHE A 81 -7.78 -13.15 -7.61
C PHE A 81 -6.72 -12.76 -8.66
N VAL A 82 -5.63 -13.53 -8.74
CA VAL A 82 -4.50 -13.22 -9.61
C VAL A 82 -4.88 -13.38 -11.07
N LYS A 83 -4.64 -12.34 -11.87
CA LYS A 83 -4.79 -12.39 -13.33
C LYS A 83 -3.43 -12.52 -14.00
N LYS A 84 -3.44 -13.00 -15.25
CA LYS A 84 -2.26 -13.06 -16.11
C LYS A 84 -2.37 -12.07 -17.26
N ASP A 85 -1.25 -11.44 -17.60
CA ASP A 85 -1.15 -10.57 -18.78
C ASP A 85 -0.98 -11.39 -20.06
N SER A 86 -0.90 -10.72 -21.21
CA SER A 86 -0.67 -11.36 -22.52
C SER A 86 0.67 -12.11 -22.62
N SER A 87 1.56 -11.91 -21.65
CA SER A 87 2.87 -12.57 -21.55
C SER A 87 2.90 -13.63 -20.44
N GLU A 88 1.72 -14.08 -19.97
CA GLU A 88 1.55 -15.06 -18.88
C GLU A 88 2.08 -14.61 -17.51
N ARG A 89 2.41 -13.32 -17.32
CA ARG A 89 2.88 -12.79 -16.04
C ARG A 89 1.70 -12.49 -15.14
N LYS A 90 1.80 -12.97 -13.89
CA LYS A 90 0.83 -12.70 -12.83
C LYS A 90 0.89 -11.22 -12.45
N TYR A 91 -0.27 -10.58 -12.28
CA TYR A 91 -0.36 -9.19 -11.82
C TYR A 91 -1.59 -8.97 -10.94
N LEU A 92 -1.54 -7.89 -10.15
CA LEU A 92 -2.66 -7.30 -9.43
C LEU A 92 -2.78 -5.84 -9.86
N ASP A 93 -3.97 -5.45 -10.33
CA ASP A 93 -4.34 -4.07 -10.58
C ASP A 93 -5.28 -3.57 -9.46
N ASP A 94 -5.57 -2.28 -9.48
CA ASP A 94 -6.39 -1.64 -8.45
C ASP A 94 -7.80 -2.23 -8.36
N ASP A 95 -8.34 -2.76 -9.46
CA ASP A 95 -9.68 -3.36 -9.47
C ASP A 95 -9.65 -4.75 -8.83
N ILE A 96 -8.60 -5.54 -9.05
CA ILE A 96 -8.39 -6.81 -8.34
C ILE A 96 -8.22 -6.56 -6.83
N ILE A 97 -7.47 -5.52 -6.43
CA ILE A 97 -7.32 -5.16 -5.01
C ILE A 97 -8.68 -4.80 -4.38
N LYS A 98 -9.54 -4.06 -5.09
CA LYS A 98 -10.92 -3.78 -4.63
C LYS A 98 -11.76 -5.05 -4.50
N GLU A 99 -11.61 -6.01 -5.39
CA GLU A 99 -12.29 -7.31 -5.29
C GLU A 99 -11.84 -8.10 -4.07
N ILE A 100 -10.53 -8.17 -3.82
CA ILE A 100 -9.96 -8.79 -2.62
C ILE A 100 -10.55 -8.14 -1.37
N LEU A 101 -10.48 -6.80 -1.29
CA LEU A 101 -11.04 -6.04 -0.17
C LEU A 101 -12.52 -6.33 0.04
N LYS A 102 -13.32 -6.34 -1.04
CA LYS A 102 -14.75 -6.63 -0.96
C LYS A 102 -14.99 -8.03 -0.36
N ASP A 103 -14.21 -9.02 -0.74
CA ASP A 103 -14.33 -10.38 -0.20
C ASP A 103 -13.89 -10.46 1.27
N ILE A 104 -12.78 -9.82 1.65
CA ILE A 104 -12.32 -9.75 3.04
C ILE A 104 -13.37 -9.08 3.93
N VAL A 105 -13.95 -7.96 3.48
CA VAL A 105 -14.99 -7.25 4.23
C VAL A 105 -16.23 -8.11 4.45
N ARG A 106 -16.60 -8.96 3.49
CA ARG A 106 -17.72 -9.91 3.65
C ARG A 106 -17.43 -11.01 4.69
N ARG A 107 -16.16 -11.27 4.99
CA ARG A 107 -15.71 -12.29 5.96
C ARG A 107 -15.46 -11.72 7.36
N LEU A 108 -15.57 -10.40 7.56
CA LEU A 108 -15.41 -9.80 8.88
C LEU A 108 -16.49 -10.31 9.83
N LYS A 109 -16.08 -10.62 11.07
CA LYS A 109 -17.01 -11.12 12.09
C LYS A 109 -17.90 -10.03 12.68
N SER A 110 -17.55 -8.76 12.49
CA SER A 110 -18.26 -7.60 13.00
C SER A 110 -18.61 -6.64 11.88
N TYR A 111 -19.84 -6.12 11.92
CA TYR A 111 -20.40 -5.21 10.92
C TYR A 111 -20.57 -3.78 11.44
N GLU A 112 -20.23 -3.52 12.70
CA GLU A 112 -20.41 -2.23 13.34
C GLU A 112 -19.07 -1.49 13.43
N GLY A 113 -18.85 -0.44 12.66
CA GLY A 113 -17.63 0.37 12.77
C GLY A 113 -17.07 0.79 11.42
N ASN A 114 -15.91 1.44 11.48
CA ASN A 114 -15.22 1.97 10.33
C ASN A 114 -14.05 1.07 9.94
N LEU A 115 -13.93 0.81 8.65
CA LEU A 115 -12.80 0.09 8.09
C LEU A 115 -11.98 1.03 7.23
N LEU A 116 -10.71 1.13 7.59
CA LEU A 116 -9.68 1.82 6.85
C LEU A 116 -8.80 0.76 6.19
N PHE A 117 -8.41 0.99 4.94
CA PHE A 117 -7.46 0.15 4.27
C PHE A 117 -6.51 0.98 3.41
N ASP A 118 -5.35 0.41 3.15
CA ASP A 118 -4.37 0.89 2.20
C ASP A 118 -3.57 -0.30 1.66
N TYR A 119 -2.89 -0.17 0.55
CA TYR A 119 -1.98 -1.20 0.05
C TYR A 119 -0.72 -0.60 -0.53
N ASN A 120 0.37 -1.36 -0.43
CA ASN A 120 1.64 -0.98 -1.01
C ASN A 120 2.16 -2.10 -1.91
N LYS A 121 2.61 -1.73 -3.11
CA LYS A 121 3.33 -2.62 -4.02
C LYS A 121 4.82 -2.53 -3.71
N ILE A 122 5.37 -3.57 -3.08
CA ILE A 122 6.79 -3.63 -2.75
C ILE A 122 7.61 -3.90 -4.01
N ASN A 123 7.13 -4.82 -4.86
CA ASN A 123 7.66 -5.08 -6.19
C ASN A 123 6.57 -5.74 -7.07
N ASP A 124 6.92 -6.15 -8.30
CA ASP A 124 5.96 -6.76 -9.23
C ASP A 124 5.30 -8.05 -8.72
N GLN A 125 5.92 -8.73 -7.75
CA GLN A 125 5.47 -10.01 -7.20
C GLN A 125 5.05 -9.94 -5.73
N HIS A 126 5.09 -8.78 -5.07
CA HIS A 126 4.85 -8.67 -3.64
C HIS A 126 4.07 -7.40 -3.29
N TYR A 127 2.91 -7.59 -2.68
CA TYR A 127 2.01 -6.54 -2.22
C TYR A 127 1.71 -6.73 -0.74
N ILE A 128 1.56 -5.61 -0.02
CA ILE A 128 1.13 -5.61 1.38
C ILE A 128 -0.19 -4.84 1.47
N LEU A 129 -1.23 -5.52 1.95
CA LEU A 129 -2.53 -4.93 2.24
C LEU A 129 -2.62 -4.60 3.74
N TYR A 130 -2.76 -3.33 4.06
CA TYR A 130 -2.94 -2.81 5.42
C TYR A 130 -4.42 -2.60 5.69
N MET A 131 -4.92 -3.14 6.80
CA MET A 131 -6.30 -2.96 7.22
C MET A 131 -6.37 -2.55 8.68
N ARG A 132 -7.23 -1.57 8.97
CA ARG A 132 -7.51 -1.10 10.32
C ARG A 132 -9.00 -0.99 10.52
N TYR A 133 -9.52 -1.70 11.51
CA TYR A 133 -10.92 -1.64 11.90
C TYR A 133 -11.05 -0.87 13.22
N VAL A 134 -12.03 0.02 13.28
CA VAL A 134 -12.30 0.90 14.44
C VAL A 134 -13.78 0.83 14.79
N ASN A 135 -14.10 0.46 16.04
CA ASN A 135 -15.46 0.47 16.58
C ASN A 135 -15.46 1.07 18.00
N GLY A 136 -15.85 2.35 18.10
CA GLY A 136 -15.80 3.10 19.35
C GLY A 136 -14.38 3.21 19.87
N ALA A 137 -14.13 2.70 21.08
CA ALA A 137 -12.80 2.67 21.70
C ALA A 137 -11.94 1.46 21.26
N ASN A 138 -12.50 0.50 20.54
CA ASN A 138 -11.79 -0.69 20.09
C ASN A 138 -11.19 -0.45 18.71
N SER A 139 -9.93 -0.84 18.52
CA SER A 139 -9.31 -0.88 17.20
C SER A 139 -8.47 -2.14 17.02
N GLU A 140 -8.50 -2.70 15.82
CA GLU A 140 -7.67 -3.83 15.42
C GLU A 140 -6.99 -3.51 14.09
N GLU A 141 -5.74 -3.95 13.93
CA GLU A 141 -4.95 -3.78 12.72
C GLU A 141 -4.50 -5.15 12.21
N LYS A 142 -4.48 -5.31 10.89
CA LYS A 142 -4.06 -6.54 10.22
C LYS A 142 -3.40 -6.23 8.89
N ASN A 143 -2.28 -6.91 8.64
CA ASN A 143 -1.59 -6.88 7.36
C ASN A 143 -1.72 -8.24 6.68
N TYR A 144 -1.91 -8.22 5.38
CA TYR A 144 -1.85 -9.40 4.52
C TYR A 144 -0.76 -9.23 3.48
N GLU A 145 0.14 -10.20 3.42
CA GLU A 145 1.19 -10.27 2.39
C GLU A 145 0.68 -11.12 1.24
N ILE A 146 0.81 -10.59 0.03
CA ILE A 146 0.35 -11.21 -1.20
C ILE A 146 1.56 -11.38 -2.12
N PHE A 147 1.90 -12.63 -2.42
CA PHE A 147 2.95 -12.98 -3.36
C PHE A 147 2.37 -13.44 -4.70
N LEU A 148 3.06 -13.19 -5.81
CA LEU A 148 2.67 -13.63 -7.15
C LEU A 148 3.75 -14.58 -7.68
N GLU A 149 3.97 -15.70 -6.97
CA GLU A 149 4.88 -16.78 -7.40
C GLU A 149 4.20 -17.68 -8.43
#